data_AF-A0A534QK95-F1
#
_entry.id   AF-A0A534QK95-F1
#
_cell.length_a   1.000
_cell.length_b   1.000
_cell.length_c   1.000
_cell.angle_alpha   90.00
_cell.angle_beta   90.00
_cell.angle_gamma   90.00
#
_symmetry.space_group_name_H-M   'P 1'
#
loop_
_entity.id
_entity.type
_entity.pdbx_description
1 polymer ?
#
loop_
_entity_poly.entity_id
_entity_poly.type
_entity_poly.pdbx_seq_one_letter_code
_entity_poly.pdbx_strand_id
1 'polypeptide(L)'
;MLIRGVVGLTLLLAIAGPARAIRSCGDDVDGRGKRVPCACGDLLVSSHVLGAADEVTTKPCAADGLLVAASGPVTLDLGGRTIAGSGQGVGVHVVRGSLTLVGPGAIQQFSVGVLAHGMQALRSAVNVRLVRRRAG
;
A
#
# COMPACT_ATOMS: atom_id res chain seq x y z
N MET A 1 13.31 59.10 10.46
CA MET A 1 13.49 58.61 9.08
C MET A 1 14.25 57.28 9.14
N LEU A 2 13.54 56.15 8.91
CA LEU A 2 14.01 54.77 8.63
C LEU A 2 14.86 54.10 9.75
N ILE A 3 14.66 52.85 10.19
CA ILE A 3 14.54 51.56 9.47
C ILE A 3 13.71 50.62 10.39
N ARG A 4 12.42 50.33 10.13
CA ARG A 4 11.87 49.25 9.28
C ARG A 4 12.41 47.83 9.54
N GLY A 5 11.68 47.09 10.38
CA GLY A 5 11.20 45.74 10.08
C GLY A 5 12.19 44.58 10.17
N VAL A 6 12.25 43.92 11.33
CA VAL A 6 12.78 42.56 11.44
C VAL A 6 11.72 41.61 10.86
N VAL A 7 11.81 41.34 9.56
CA VAL A 7 11.02 40.27 8.92
C VAL A 7 11.72 38.95 9.24
N GLY A 8 11.21 38.25 10.25
CA GLY A 8 11.66 36.91 10.60
C GLY A 8 11.26 35.92 9.49
N LEU A 9 12.24 35.48 8.71
CA LEU A 9 12.09 34.43 7.71
C LEU A 9 11.98 33.07 8.43
N THR A 10 10.75 32.67 8.80
CA THR A 10 10.50 31.32 9.31
C THR A 10 10.63 30.31 8.16
N LEU A 11 11.78 29.66 8.09
CA LEU A 11 12.05 28.55 7.18
C LEU A 11 11.21 27.33 7.57
N LEU A 12 10.11 27.09 6.84
CA LEU A 12 9.33 25.85 6.93
C LEU A 12 10.17 24.69 6.36
N LEU A 13 10.91 24.01 7.24
CA LEU A 13 11.57 22.74 6.94
C LEU A 13 10.50 21.68 6.70
N ALA A 14 10.16 21.42 5.44
CA ALA A 14 9.42 20.23 5.06
C ALA A 14 10.30 19.01 5.40
N ILE A 15 9.95 18.29 6.46
CA ILE A 15 10.59 17.03 6.85
C ILE A 15 10.25 16.00 5.77
N ALA A 16 11.08 15.93 4.72
CA ALA A 16 11.03 14.84 3.76
C ALA A 16 11.48 13.57 4.49
N GLY A 17 10.54 12.67 4.77
CA GLY A 17 10.85 11.35 5.32
C GLY A 17 11.74 10.55 4.36
N PRO A 18 12.49 9.55 4.85
CA PRO A 18 13.35 8.74 3.99
C PRO A 18 12.51 8.03 2.92
N ALA A 19 12.85 8.25 1.64
CA ALA A 19 12.28 7.50 0.54
C ALA A 19 12.71 6.04 0.66
N ARG A 20 11.76 5.15 0.98
CA ARG A 20 12.02 3.71 0.91
C ARG A 20 12.03 3.29 -0.56
N ALA A 21 13.08 2.58 -0.96
CA ALA A 21 13.13 1.97 -2.28
C ALA A 21 12.00 0.95 -2.42
N ILE A 22 11.31 0.96 -3.56
CA ILE A 22 10.28 -0.04 -3.89
C ILE A 22 10.96 -1.41 -3.93
N ARG A 23 10.52 -2.35 -3.09
CA ARG A 23 11.06 -3.71 -3.04
C ARG A 23 10.01 -4.72 -3.50
N SER A 24 10.45 -5.81 -4.13
CA SER A 24 9.57 -6.95 -4.43
C SER A 24 9.26 -7.76 -3.17
N CYS A 25 7.99 -8.08 -2.96
CA CYS A 25 7.50 -8.97 -1.90
C CYS A 25 6.54 -10.04 -2.45
N GLY A 26 6.27 -11.08 -1.65
CA GLY A 26 5.43 -12.22 -2.02
C GLY A 26 6.00 -13.56 -1.54
N ASP A 27 5.28 -14.66 -1.79
CA ASP A 27 5.71 -16.00 -1.37
C ASP A 27 6.80 -16.60 -2.25
N ASP A 28 6.95 -16.11 -3.48
CA ASP A 28 7.97 -16.54 -4.43
C ASP A 28 8.49 -15.38 -5.28
N VAL A 29 9.44 -14.60 -4.75
CA VAL A 29 9.92 -13.39 -5.45
C VAL A 29 10.94 -13.67 -6.55
N ASP A 30 11.61 -14.82 -6.52
CA ASP A 30 12.71 -15.18 -7.43
C ASP A 30 12.48 -16.48 -8.21
N GLY A 31 11.29 -17.08 -8.12
CA GLY A 31 10.95 -18.35 -8.78
C GLY A 31 11.48 -19.59 -8.08
N ARG A 32 12.03 -19.44 -6.86
CA ARG A 32 12.64 -20.53 -6.07
C ARG A 32 11.98 -20.70 -4.70
N GLY A 33 10.79 -20.16 -4.51
CA GLY A 33 10.02 -20.23 -3.26
C GLY A 33 10.53 -19.27 -2.19
N LYS A 34 11.27 -18.22 -2.57
CA LYS A 34 11.74 -17.23 -1.60
C LYS A 34 10.59 -16.34 -1.15
N ARG A 35 10.11 -16.58 0.07
CA ARG A 35 9.15 -15.69 0.75
C ARG A 35 9.83 -14.41 1.20
N VAL A 36 9.26 -13.27 0.83
CA VAL A 36 9.68 -11.94 1.29
C VAL A 36 8.47 -11.22 1.88
N PRO A 37 8.53 -10.80 3.16
CA PRO A 37 7.45 -10.05 3.78
C PRO A 37 7.20 -8.71 3.09
N CYS A 38 5.94 -8.27 3.07
CA CYS A 38 5.53 -7.04 2.43
C CYS A 38 5.52 -5.85 3.39
N ALA A 39 6.09 -4.73 2.96
CA ALA A 39 6.01 -3.42 3.61
C ALA A 39 5.15 -2.43 2.79
N CYS A 40 4.79 -1.30 3.40
CA CYS A 40 4.08 -0.23 2.69
C CYS A 40 4.89 0.26 1.48
N GLY A 41 4.24 0.32 0.32
CA GLY A 41 4.86 0.74 -0.95
C GLY A 41 5.64 -0.36 -1.67
N ASP A 42 5.65 -1.59 -1.17
CA ASP A 42 6.29 -2.71 -1.86
C ASP A 42 5.49 -3.18 -3.09
N LEU A 43 6.20 -3.87 -3.97
CA LEU A 43 5.70 -4.47 -5.19
C LEU A 43 5.41 -5.96 -4.95
N LEU A 44 4.13 -6.32 -4.86
CA LEU A 44 3.68 -7.71 -4.85
C LEU A 44 3.89 -8.32 -6.24
N VAL A 45 4.84 -9.25 -6.35
CA VAL A 45 5.21 -9.89 -7.64
C VAL A 45 4.75 -11.34 -7.75
N SER A 46 4.37 -11.96 -6.64
CA SER A 46 3.80 -13.30 -6.53
C SER A 46 2.71 -13.34 -5.46
N SER A 47 1.89 -14.40 -5.46
CA SER A 47 0.82 -14.57 -4.47
C SER A 47 1.36 -14.51 -3.03
N HIS A 48 0.51 -14.09 -2.10
CA HIS A 48 0.91 -13.91 -0.72
C HIS A 48 -0.25 -13.98 0.26
N VAL A 49 -0.01 -14.61 1.41
CA VAL A 49 -0.88 -14.53 2.60
C VAL A 49 -0.23 -13.61 3.62
N LEU A 50 -0.92 -12.53 4.00
CA LEU A 50 -0.43 -11.60 5.01
C LEU A 50 -0.39 -12.24 6.39
N GLY A 51 0.75 -12.09 7.05
CA GLY A 51 1.02 -12.58 8.39
C GLY A 51 1.67 -11.53 9.29
N ALA A 52 2.17 -11.96 10.44
CA ALA A 52 2.80 -11.07 11.43
C ALA A 52 4.12 -10.44 10.98
N ALA A 53 4.79 -11.07 10.02
CA ALA A 53 6.04 -10.56 9.46
C ALA A 53 5.81 -9.41 8.47
N ASP A 54 4.57 -9.21 8.01
CA ASP A 54 4.25 -8.24 6.96
C ASP A 54 4.05 -6.86 7.58
N GLU A 55 5.11 -6.03 7.50
CA GLU A 55 5.17 -4.67 8.04
C GLU A 55 3.99 -3.80 7.57
N VAL A 56 3.45 -4.05 6.37
CA VAL A 56 2.27 -3.38 5.80
C VAL A 56 1.01 -3.50 6.67
N THR A 57 1.00 -4.45 7.63
CA THR A 57 -0.09 -4.66 8.59
C THR A 57 0.20 -4.09 9.98
N THR A 58 1.42 -3.61 10.23
CA THR A 58 1.89 -3.24 11.57
C THR A 58 1.74 -1.74 11.89
N LYS A 59 1.74 -0.89 10.86
CA LYS A 59 1.58 0.56 10.99
C LYS A 59 0.85 1.14 9.77
N PRO A 60 0.19 2.31 9.91
CA PRO A 60 -0.43 2.97 8.77
C PRO A 60 0.59 3.35 7.69
N CYS A 61 0.24 3.10 6.43
CA CYS A 61 1.01 3.53 5.27
C CYS A 61 0.79 5.03 5.03
N ALA A 62 1.89 5.78 4.91
CA ALA A 62 1.85 7.22 4.65
C ALA A 62 1.44 7.56 3.20
N ALA A 63 1.61 6.60 2.29
CA ALA A 63 1.24 6.67 0.88
C ALA A 63 0.50 5.36 0.51
N ASP A 64 0.90 4.69 -0.57
CA ASP A 64 0.26 3.45 -1.00
C ASP A 64 0.55 2.27 -0.06
N GLY A 65 -0.40 1.34 0.04
CA GLY A 65 -0.25 0.09 0.77
C GLY A 65 0.62 -0.90 0.02
N LEU A 66 0.09 -1.50 -1.05
CA LEU A 66 0.83 -2.41 -1.93
C LEU A 66 0.60 -2.06 -3.40
N LEU A 67 1.66 -2.15 -4.20
CA LEU A 67 1.58 -2.15 -5.65
C LEU A 67 1.58 -3.59 -6.14
N VAL A 68 0.74 -3.93 -7.12
CA VAL A 68 0.69 -5.26 -7.73
C VAL A 68 1.25 -5.20 -9.14
N ALA A 69 2.36 -5.90 -9.37
CA ALA A 69 3.01 -5.98 -10.68
C ALA A 69 3.57 -7.39 -10.94
N ALA A 70 2.67 -8.35 -11.10
CA ALA A 70 3.02 -9.73 -11.42
C ALA A 70 2.97 -9.99 -12.93
N SER A 71 3.71 -11.01 -13.39
CA SER A 71 3.61 -11.51 -14.78
C SER A 71 2.32 -12.25 -15.07
N GLY A 72 1.64 -12.76 -14.03
CA GLY A 72 0.40 -13.52 -14.13
C GLY A 72 -0.62 -13.14 -13.05
N PRO A 73 -1.68 -13.95 -12.89
CA PRO A 73 -2.64 -13.80 -11.81
C PRO A 73 -1.97 -14.05 -10.47
N VAL A 74 -2.24 -13.18 -9.50
CA VAL A 74 -1.79 -13.36 -8.12
C VAL A 74 -2.97 -13.23 -7.16
N THR A 75 -2.86 -13.95 -6.05
CA THR A 75 -3.79 -13.83 -4.93
C THR A 75 -3.11 -13.08 -3.80
N LEU A 76 -3.77 -12.04 -3.30
CA LEU A 76 -3.45 -11.44 -2.02
C LEU A 76 -4.52 -11.88 -1.02
N ASP A 77 -4.15 -12.76 -0.11
CA ASP A 77 -4.98 -13.13 1.04
C ASP A 77 -4.62 -12.23 2.22
N LEU A 78 -5.62 -11.52 2.75
CA LEU A 78 -5.43 -10.61 3.86
C LEU A 78 -5.17 -11.33 5.18
N GLY A 79 -5.40 -12.64 5.29
CA GLY A 79 -5.03 -13.43 6.47
C GLY A 79 -5.65 -12.94 7.79
N GLY A 80 -6.83 -12.33 7.72
CA GLY A 80 -7.48 -11.66 8.86
C GLY A 80 -6.87 -10.30 9.24
N ARG A 81 -5.84 -9.83 8.52
CA ARG A 81 -5.09 -8.60 8.81
C ARG A 81 -5.72 -7.37 8.17
N THR A 82 -5.25 -6.21 8.61
CA THR A 82 -5.67 -4.91 8.09
C THR A 82 -4.47 -4.21 7.46
N ILE A 83 -4.63 -3.79 6.21
CA ILE A 83 -3.75 -2.78 5.59
C ILE A 83 -4.39 -1.42 5.88
N ALA A 84 -3.70 -0.57 6.62
CA ALA A 84 -4.20 0.75 7.01
C ALA A 84 -3.39 1.86 6.34
N GLY A 85 -4.05 2.91 5.87
CA GLY A 85 -3.43 4.14 5.38
C GLY A 85 -3.55 5.28 6.39
N SER A 86 -2.86 6.39 6.14
CA SER A 86 -2.97 7.64 6.91
C SER A 86 -3.97 8.65 6.31
N GLY A 87 -4.82 8.21 5.38
CA GLY A 87 -5.81 9.02 4.67
C GLY A 87 -5.40 9.44 3.25
N GLN A 88 -4.21 9.06 2.81
CA GLN A 88 -3.66 9.33 1.47
C GLN A 88 -3.40 8.02 0.72
N GLY A 89 -3.11 8.11 -0.57
CA GLY A 89 -2.69 6.97 -1.40
C GLY A 89 -3.76 5.90 -1.65
N VAL A 90 -3.33 4.83 -2.30
CA VAL A 90 -4.14 3.66 -2.65
C VAL A 90 -3.77 2.48 -1.75
N GLY A 91 -4.76 1.80 -1.17
CA GLY A 91 -4.50 0.62 -0.34
C GLY A 91 -3.86 -0.53 -1.11
N VAL A 92 -4.46 -0.91 -2.24
CA VAL A 92 -3.87 -1.86 -3.21
C VAL A 92 -4.01 -1.32 -4.62
N HIS A 93 -2.88 -1.11 -5.30
CA HIS A 93 -2.83 -0.55 -6.64
C HIS A 93 -2.30 -1.58 -7.65
N VAL A 94 -3.17 -2.07 -8.52
CA VAL A 94 -2.79 -2.98 -9.60
C VAL A 94 -2.24 -2.18 -10.78
N VAL A 95 -0.91 -2.19 -10.92
CA VAL A 95 -0.21 -1.51 -12.02
C VAL A 95 0.03 -2.45 -13.21
N ARG A 96 0.18 -3.75 -12.96
CA ARG A 96 0.36 -4.79 -14.00
C ARG A 96 -0.08 -6.16 -13.52
N GLY A 97 -0.68 -6.94 -14.41
CA GLY A 97 -1.16 -8.29 -14.11
C GLY A 97 -2.60 -8.29 -13.63
N SER A 98 -2.96 -9.26 -12.80
CA SER A 98 -4.32 -9.38 -12.27
C SER A 98 -4.32 -9.86 -10.83
N LEU A 99 -5.25 -9.33 -10.04
CA LEU A 99 -5.35 -9.57 -8.61
C LEU A 99 -6.66 -10.29 -8.26
N THR A 100 -6.54 -11.34 -7.44
CA THR A 100 -7.62 -11.87 -6.62
C THR A 100 -7.37 -11.44 -5.18
N LEU A 101 -8.34 -10.77 -4.56
CA LEU A 101 -8.25 -10.34 -3.17
C LEU A 101 -9.12 -11.24 -2.29
N VAL A 102 -8.51 -11.87 -1.29
CA VAL A 102 -9.17 -12.85 -0.42
C VAL A 102 -9.11 -12.36 1.02
N GLY A 103 -10.22 -12.51 1.75
CA GLY A 103 -10.30 -12.26 3.17
C GLY A 103 -10.58 -13.52 4.00
N PRO A 104 -10.72 -13.39 5.33
CA PRO A 104 -11.09 -12.16 6.04
C PRO A 104 -9.99 -11.11 6.11
N GLY A 105 -10.36 -9.84 6.28
CA GLY A 105 -9.41 -8.74 6.48
C GLY A 105 -10.00 -7.40 6.07
N ALA A 106 -9.19 -6.33 6.16
CA ALA A 106 -9.61 -4.99 5.79
C ALA A 106 -8.53 -4.18 5.06
N ILE A 107 -8.97 -3.33 4.13
CA ILE A 107 -8.18 -2.23 3.58
C ILE A 107 -8.91 -0.94 3.97
N GLN A 108 -8.24 -0.06 4.71
CA GLN A 108 -8.89 1.09 5.32
C GLN A 108 -8.02 2.33 5.37
N GLN A 109 -8.67 3.49 5.53
CA GLN A 109 -8.00 4.77 5.74
C GLN A 109 -7.05 5.16 4.59
N PHE A 110 -7.33 4.73 3.37
CA PHE A 110 -6.71 5.25 2.16
C PHE A 110 -7.67 6.22 1.46
N SER A 111 -7.15 7.09 0.58
CA SER A 111 -8.02 7.91 -0.27
C SER A 111 -8.78 7.03 -1.27
N VAL A 112 -8.13 5.97 -1.74
CA VAL A 112 -8.69 4.91 -2.59
C VAL A 112 -8.38 3.54 -1.95
N GLY A 113 -9.37 2.67 -1.77
CA GLY A 113 -9.15 1.34 -1.19
C GLY A 113 -8.36 0.43 -2.13
N VAL A 114 -8.94 0.14 -3.31
CA VAL A 114 -8.32 -0.68 -4.35
C VAL A 114 -8.45 0.07 -5.68
N LEU A 115 -7.33 0.20 -6.40
CA LEU A 115 -7.30 0.77 -7.75
C LEU A 115 -6.78 -0.29 -8.72
N ALA A 116 -7.56 -0.58 -9.75
CA ALA A 116 -7.20 -1.53 -10.79
C ALA A 116 -7.72 -1.02 -12.13
N HIS A 117 -6.83 -0.89 -13.12
CA HIS A 117 -7.19 -0.39 -14.45
C HIS A 117 -7.22 -1.53 -15.48
N GLY A 118 -8.33 -1.64 -16.20
CA GLY A 118 -8.53 -2.65 -17.24
C GLY A 118 -9.44 -3.80 -16.79
N MET A 119 -10.07 -4.46 -17.77
CA MET A 119 -11.16 -5.42 -17.57
C MET A 119 -10.80 -6.65 -16.71
N GLN A 120 -9.52 -6.93 -16.49
CA GLN A 120 -9.06 -8.11 -15.75
C GLN A 120 -8.10 -7.79 -14.60
N ALA A 121 -7.85 -6.51 -14.30
CA ALA A 121 -6.85 -6.12 -13.30
C ALA A 121 -7.29 -6.50 -11.87
N LEU A 122 -8.58 -6.40 -11.56
CA LEU A 122 -9.17 -7.00 -10.36
C LEU A 122 -10.12 -8.12 -10.79
N ARG A 123 -9.76 -9.38 -10.54
CA ARG A 123 -10.57 -10.55 -10.92
C ARG A 123 -11.69 -10.84 -9.94
N SER A 124 -11.42 -10.71 -8.65
CA SER A 124 -12.40 -10.96 -7.59
C SER A 124 -11.95 -10.33 -6.28
N ALA A 125 -12.92 -10.00 -5.42
CA ALA A 125 -12.71 -9.59 -4.04
C ALA A 125 -13.74 -10.30 -3.16
N VAL A 126 -13.30 -11.24 -2.31
CA VAL A 126 -14.18 -12.10 -1.52
C VAL A 126 -13.88 -11.96 -0.05
N ASN A 127 -14.91 -11.71 0.78
CA ASN A 127 -14.80 -11.61 2.24
C ASN A 127 -13.85 -10.50 2.74
N VAL A 128 -13.72 -9.41 1.97
CA VAL A 128 -12.86 -8.27 2.29
C VAL A 128 -13.71 -7.07 2.70
N ARG A 129 -13.25 -6.31 3.70
CA ARG A 129 -13.85 -5.01 4.06
C ARG A 129 -13.05 -3.86 3.47
N LEU A 130 -13.71 -3.02 2.67
CA LEU A 130 -13.16 -1.75 2.19
C LEU A 130 -13.78 -0.61 3.00
N VAL A 131 -13.00 0.03 3.86
CA VAL A 131 -13.50 1.09 4.75
C VAL A 131 -12.96 2.44 4.30
N ARG A 132 -13.84 3.26 3.72
CA ARG A 132 -13.53 4.62 3.30
C ARG A 132 -13.37 5.54 4.51
N ARG A 133 -12.45 6.50 4.43
CA ARG A 133 -12.41 7.62 5.39
C ARG A 133 -13.67 8.48 5.20
N ARG A 134 -14.44 8.72 6.27
CA ARG A 134 -15.47 9.78 6.24
C ARG A 134 -14.74 11.12 6.30
N ALA A 135 -15.06 12.03 5.39
CA ALA A 135 -14.66 13.42 5.54
C ALA A 135 -15.43 13.97 6.75
N GLY A 136 -14.70 14.41 7.78
CA GLY A 136 -15.24 15.16 8.91
C GLY A 136 -15.13 16.64 8.65
#